data_AF-A0A959J345-F1
#
_entry.id   AF-A0A959J345-F1
#
_cell.length_a   1.000
_cell.length_b   1.000
_cell.length_c   1.000
_cell.angle_alpha   90.00
_cell.angle_beta   90.00
_cell.angle_gamma   90.00
#
_symmetry.space_group_name_H-M   'P 1'
#
loop_
_entity.id
_entity.type
_entity.pdbx_description
1 polymer ?
#
loop_
_entity_poly.entity_id
_entity_poly.type
_entity_poly.pdbx_seq_one_letter_code
_entity_poly.pdbx_strand_id
1 'polypeptide(L)'
;MNRSSLMLMVMVCFAFLSPPGSQKRAYKHFFRGTISYEEGLYREASRHFGKANEILPRNYSIALSYAVSLAQSGEVERSISIFDYCSQLFNKRDPDYDQKKATLAFSGGLIYCGAKKYNIATGYFKRSLDIQIKLGDTKLIGALYNALAYAQFMNQSSNSNDKGAVERHFHISESDMEQAMETLQEALKYDPGNVAARKNLKLMTDTLGLKYPLVFDSTAMEQRRAEQAYVSLPQDVFRSIDFQSFDEIVFMLDISGSMVMENVICMGKTRFEVMRETVLYLLRNIDPEIKIGVGTIGGDCGTEPRLWIQTGTKSRKDLIWDMQFLTPDGTTPLLNILKSSEELFSVSDSVRRSIFLVSDGANICKAEGQDICEWATDIGQKNTTINILTFLDAQLNNVNAFAEYGCLAENTFGEIHYIDNLYCRLKSFSFDMVERFAPEFPPFERVECFGKDRKLWAVFEGR
;
A
#
# COMPACT_ATOMS: atom_id res chain seq x y z
N MET A 1 -30.91 49.41 -37.81
CA MET A 1 -31.82 48.64 -36.94
C MET A 1 -31.77 47.18 -37.35
N ASN A 2 -31.07 46.34 -36.58
CA ASN A 2 -31.58 45.03 -36.18
C ASN A 2 -30.64 44.45 -35.11
N ARG A 3 -31.17 44.41 -33.89
CA ARG A 3 -30.59 43.81 -32.71
C ARG A 3 -30.74 42.29 -32.86
N SER A 4 -29.64 41.55 -32.86
CA SER A 4 -29.66 40.11 -32.61
C SER A 4 -29.05 39.88 -31.24
N SER A 5 -29.90 39.44 -30.33
CA SER A 5 -29.66 39.24 -28.90
C SER A 5 -28.47 38.32 -28.63
N LEU A 6 -27.46 38.85 -27.94
CA LEU A 6 -26.43 38.06 -27.28
C LEU A 6 -27.02 37.51 -25.98
N MET A 7 -27.57 36.30 -26.04
CA MET A 7 -28.04 35.59 -24.86
C MET A 7 -26.81 35.04 -24.13
N LEU A 8 -26.37 35.77 -23.10
CA LEU A 8 -25.27 35.39 -22.21
C LEU A 8 -25.73 34.18 -21.37
N MET A 9 -25.40 32.97 -21.81
CA MET A 9 -25.60 31.75 -21.05
C MET A 9 -24.56 31.72 -19.93
N VAL A 10 -24.93 32.22 -18.74
CA VAL A 10 -24.15 32.06 -17.51
C VAL A 10 -24.17 30.57 -17.16
N MET A 11 -23.16 29.85 -17.64
CA MET A 11 -22.87 28.48 -17.22
C MET A 11 -22.36 28.58 -15.77
N VAL A 12 -23.28 28.45 -14.81
CA VAL A 12 -22.95 28.30 -13.40
C VAL A 12 -22.23 26.96 -13.26
N CYS A 13 -20.90 26.99 -13.30
CA CYS A 13 -20.07 25.91 -12.83
C CYS A 13 -20.34 25.74 -11.33
N PHE A 14 -21.33 24.91 -10.99
CA PHE A 14 -21.33 24.25 -9.69
C PHE A 14 -20.09 23.36 -9.65
N ALA A 15 -18.98 23.91 -9.17
CA ALA A 15 -17.96 23.09 -8.57
C ALA A 15 -18.68 22.32 -7.47
N PHE A 16 -18.87 21.01 -7.66
CA PHE A 16 -19.38 20.11 -6.64
C PHE A 16 -18.37 20.12 -5.48
N LEU A 17 -18.52 21.09 -4.58
CA LEU A 17 -17.90 21.01 -3.26
C LEU A 17 -18.50 19.78 -2.62
N SER A 18 -17.67 18.75 -2.48
CA SER A 18 -18.10 17.51 -1.86
C SER A 18 -18.50 17.84 -0.42
N PRO A 19 -19.63 17.30 0.09
CA PRO A 19 -20.07 17.62 1.44
C PRO A 19 -18.95 17.35 2.47
N PRO A 20 -18.86 18.11 3.57
CA PRO A 20 -17.90 17.84 4.63
C PRO A 20 -17.96 16.37 5.08
N GLY A 21 -16.80 15.73 5.23
CA GLY A 21 -16.69 14.31 5.61
C GLY A 21 -16.96 13.30 4.48
N SER A 22 -17.15 13.77 3.24
CA SER A 22 -17.22 12.93 2.04
C SER A 22 -15.92 12.16 1.80
N GLN A 23 -14.76 12.82 1.92
CA GLN A 23 -13.45 12.19 1.74
C GLN A 23 -13.24 11.03 2.72
N LYS A 24 -13.39 11.25 4.03
CA LYS A 24 -13.32 10.19 5.03
C LYS A 24 -14.26 9.02 4.72
N ARG A 25 -15.48 9.30 4.24
CA ARG A 25 -16.42 8.25 3.82
C ARG A 25 -15.91 7.44 2.62
N ALA A 26 -15.27 8.08 1.65
CA ALA A 26 -14.63 7.40 0.53
C ALA A 26 -13.52 6.47 1.02
N TYR A 27 -12.64 6.95 1.91
CA TYR A 27 -11.56 6.13 2.48
C TYR A 27 -12.06 4.97 3.36
N LYS A 28 -13.21 5.11 4.05
CA LYS A 28 -13.86 3.97 4.72
C LYS A 28 -14.26 2.88 3.74
N HIS A 29 -14.84 3.27 2.59
CA HIS A 29 -15.19 2.33 1.54
C HIS A 29 -13.95 1.73 0.90
N PHE A 30 -12.93 2.54 0.64
CA PHE A 30 -11.65 2.09 0.10
C PHE A 30 -10.97 1.04 1.00
N PHE A 31 -10.90 1.28 2.31
CA PHE A 31 -10.34 0.33 3.26
C PHE A 31 -11.14 -0.98 3.30
N ARG A 32 -12.49 -0.92 3.35
CA ARG A 32 -13.32 -2.13 3.28
C ARG A 32 -13.14 -2.91 1.98
N GLY A 33 -13.01 -2.20 0.86
CA GLY A 33 -12.73 -2.81 -0.44
C GLY A 33 -11.38 -3.52 -0.46
N THR A 34 -10.38 -2.92 0.20
CA THR A 34 -9.04 -3.48 0.36
C THR A 34 -9.07 -4.80 1.12
N ILE A 35 -9.74 -4.85 2.28
CA ILE A 35 -9.90 -6.09 3.05
C ILE A 35 -10.68 -7.15 2.24
N SER A 36 -11.78 -6.75 1.59
CA SER A 36 -12.58 -7.68 0.78
C SER A 36 -11.77 -8.25 -0.39
N TYR A 37 -10.88 -7.44 -0.98
CA TYR A 37 -9.99 -7.88 -2.06
C TYR A 37 -8.96 -8.90 -1.55
N GLU A 38 -8.39 -8.67 -0.36
CA GLU A 38 -7.47 -9.62 0.29
C GLU A 38 -8.11 -10.97 0.58
N GLU A 39 -9.39 -10.97 0.99
CA GLU A 39 -10.15 -12.19 1.24
C GLU A 39 -10.60 -12.91 -0.05
N GLY A 40 -10.23 -12.39 -1.23
CA GLY A 40 -10.64 -12.93 -2.53
C GLY A 40 -12.12 -12.64 -2.88
N LEU A 41 -12.80 -11.81 -2.09
CA LEU A 41 -14.19 -11.41 -2.30
C LEU A 41 -14.29 -10.28 -3.34
N TYR A 42 -13.83 -10.53 -4.57
CA TYR A 42 -13.64 -9.49 -5.59
C TYR A 42 -14.91 -8.72 -5.96
N ARG A 43 -16.08 -9.36 -5.93
CA ARG A 43 -17.37 -8.69 -6.17
C ARG A 43 -17.75 -7.74 -5.03
N GLU A 44 -17.42 -8.09 -3.80
CA GLU A 44 -17.66 -7.18 -2.67
C GLU A 44 -16.64 -6.04 -2.67
N ALA A 45 -15.38 -6.34 -2.98
CA ALA A 45 -14.33 -5.35 -3.16
C ALA A 45 -14.72 -4.31 -4.22
N SER A 46 -15.17 -4.74 -5.41
CA SER A 46 -15.57 -3.83 -6.49
C SER A 46 -16.76 -2.95 -6.10
N ARG A 47 -17.74 -3.47 -5.33
CA ARG A 47 -18.83 -2.66 -4.78
C ARG A 47 -18.33 -1.58 -3.82
N HIS A 48 -17.37 -1.91 -2.96
CA HIS A 48 -16.80 -0.95 -2.02
C HIS A 48 -15.94 0.10 -2.72
N PHE A 49 -15.05 -0.32 -3.61
CA PHE A 49 -14.24 0.60 -4.41
C PHE A 49 -15.09 1.47 -5.34
N GLY A 50 -16.17 0.94 -5.91
CA GLY A 50 -17.12 1.72 -6.70
C GLY A 50 -17.74 2.87 -5.91
N LYS A 51 -18.18 2.61 -4.67
CA LYS A 51 -18.69 3.66 -3.76
C LYS A 51 -17.62 4.69 -3.40
N ALA A 52 -16.37 4.27 -3.20
CA ALA A 52 -15.27 5.20 -2.95
C ALA A 52 -15.01 6.08 -4.18
N ASN A 53 -15.02 5.48 -5.38
CA ASN A 53 -14.80 6.15 -6.66
C ASN A 53 -15.95 7.09 -7.06
N GLU A 54 -17.19 6.78 -6.67
CA GLU A 54 -18.32 7.71 -6.83
C GLU A 54 -18.13 9.01 -6.02
N ILE A 55 -17.46 8.93 -4.87
CA ILE A 55 -17.20 10.07 -4.00
C ILE A 55 -15.92 10.80 -4.43
N LEU A 56 -14.84 10.07 -4.73
CA LEU A 56 -13.53 10.61 -5.15
C LEU A 56 -13.11 10.06 -6.52
N PRO A 57 -13.79 10.46 -7.62
CA PRO A 57 -13.53 9.90 -8.95
C PRO A 57 -12.16 10.24 -9.54
N ARG A 58 -11.46 11.23 -8.97
CA ARG A 58 -10.13 11.66 -9.41
C ARG A 58 -9.00 11.14 -8.53
N ASN A 59 -9.30 10.34 -7.51
CA ASN A 59 -8.27 9.71 -6.70
C ASN A 59 -7.70 8.48 -7.44
N TYR A 60 -6.38 8.50 -7.70
CA TYR A 60 -5.69 7.48 -8.47
C TYR A 60 -5.79 6.09 -7.84
N SER A 61 -5.52 5.96 -6.54
CA SER A 61 -5.46 4.68 -5.83
C SER A 61 -6.83 4.00 -5.77
N ILE A 62 -7.88 4.79 -5.52
CA ILE A 62 -9.28 4.35 -5.53
C ILE A 62 -9.71 3.90 -6.92
N ALA A 63 -9.47 4.71 -7.95
CA ALA A 63 -9.86 4.39 -9.32
C ALA A 63 -9.15 3.13 -9.84
N LEU A 64 -7.85 2.99 -9.54
CA LEU A 64 -7.07 1.83 -9.96
C LEU A 64 -7.52 0.54 -9.25
N SER A 65 -7.73 0.61 -7.94
CA SER A 65 -8.24 -0.54 -7.17
C SER A 65 -9.64 -0.95 -7.62
N TYR A 66 -10.46 0.03 -7.99
CA TYR A 66 -11.77 -0.25 -8.58
C TYR A 66 -11.63 -0.97 -9.92
N ALA A 67 -10.78 -0.49 -10.83
CA ALA A 67 -10.52 -1.16 -12.10
C ALA A 67 -10.01 -2.60 -11.91
N VAL A 68 -9.03 -2.82 -11.04
CA VAL A 68 -8.47 -4.15 -10.78
C VAL A 68 -9.53 -5.09 -10.21
N SER A 69 -10.29 -4.66 -9.20
CA SER A 69 -11.34 -5.49 -8.60
C SER A 69 -12.46 -5.87 -9.60
N LEU A 70 -12.84 -4.96 -10.50
CA LEU A 70 -13.80 -5.25 -11.57
C LEU A 70 -13.30 -6.34 -12.52
N ALA A 71 -12.02 -6.29 -12.91
CA ALA A 71 -11.44 -7.33 -13.77
C ALA A 71 -11.46 -8.70 -13.07
N GLN A 72 -11.09 -8.75 -11.80
CA GLN A 72 -11.08 -9.99 -11.02
C GLN A 72 -12.51 -10.51 -10.73
N SER A 73 -13.52 -9.64 -10.70
CA SER A 73 -14.92 -10.03 -10.60
C SER A 73 -15.58 -10.38 -11.95
N GLY A 74 -14.84 -10.27 -13.06
CA GLY A 74 -15.31 -10.59 -14.42
C GLY A 74 -15.94 -9.44 -15.20
N GLU A 75 -15.99 -8.22 -14.66
CA GLU A 75 -16.50 -7.00 -15.33
C GLU A 75 -15.39 -6.32 -16.16
N VAL A 76 -14.85 -7.04 -17.15
CA VAL A 76 -13.64 -6.67 -17.88
C VAL A 76 -13.77 -5.37 -18.67
N GLU A 77 -14.87 -5.16 -19.39
CA GLU A 77 -15.07 -3.98 -20.23
C GLU A 77 -15.11 -2.69 -19.39
N ARG A 78 -15.81 -2.76 -18.26
CA ARG A 78 -15.90 -1.66 -17.30
C ARG A 78 -14.55 -1.38 -16.64
N SER A 79 -13.83 -2.44 -16.28
CA SER A 79 -12.47 -2.35 -15.74
C SER A 79 -11.53 -1.59 -16.69
N ILE A 80 -11.49 -1.99 -17.97
CA ILE A 80 -10.64 -1.35 -18.99
C ILE A 80 -10.99 0.14 -19.14
N SER A 81 -12.28 0.48 -19.17
CA SER A 81 -12.71 1.88 -19.27
C SER A 81 -12.22 2.76 -18.11
N ILE A 82 -12.19 2.23 -16.88
CA ILE A 82 -11.69 2.97 -15.71
C ILE A 82 -10.16 2.98 -15.72
N PHE A 83 -9.52 1.89 -16.11
CA PHE A 83 -8.08 1.77 -16.22
C PHE A 83 -7.48 2.79 -17.21
N ASP A 84 -8.10 2.97 -18.37
CA ASP A 84 -7.66 3.94 -19.39
C ASP A 84 -7.72 5.39 -18.88
N TYR A 85 -8.61 5.67 -17.92
CA TYR A 85 -8.70 6.96 -17.26
C TYR A 85 -7.59 7.17 -16.20
N CYS A 86 -7.11 6.10 -15.55
CA CYS A 86 -6.15 6.19 -14.45
C CYS A 86 -4.82 6.85 -14.85
N SER A 87 -4.38 6.70 -16.12
CA SER A 87 -3.16 7.35 -16.60
C SER A 87 -3.25 8.88 -16.67
N GLN A 88 -4.46 9.45 -16.57
CA GLN A 88 -4.74 10.88 -16.61
C GLN A 88 -4.81 11.49 -15.20
N LEU A 89 -4.74 10.66 -14.15
CA LEU A 89 -4.89 11.09 -12.75
C LEU A 89 -3.57 11.50 -12.09
N PHE A 90 -2.43 11.31 -12.77
CA PHE A 90 -1.11 11.66 -12.27
C PHE A 90 -0.21 12.17 -13.42
N ASN A 91 0.82 12.92 -13.10
CA ASN A 91 1.70 13.61 -14.04
C ASN A 91 3.15 13.68 -13.53
N LYS A 92 4.08 14.08 -14.39
CA LYS A 92 5.53 14.07 -14.08
C LYS A 92 5.97 14.96 -12.91
N ARG A 93 5.10 15.85 -12.40
CA ARG A 93 5.40 16.68 -11.24
C ARG A 93 5.04 16.00 -9.92
N ASP A 94 4.35 14.86 -9.97
CA ASP A 94 4.01 14.12 -8.76
C ASP A 94 5.28 13.51 -8.16
N PRO A 95 5.54 13.66 -6.84
CA PRO A 95 6.72 13.12 -6.19
C PRO A 95 6.90 11.60 -6.37
N ASP A 96 5.79 10.89 -6.52
CA ASP A 96 5.69 9.44 -6.67
C ASP A 96 5.39 9.01 -8.13
N TYR A 97 5.66 9.87 -9.12
CA TYR A 97 5.30 9.62 -10.53
C TYR A 97 5.76 8.27 -11.05
N ASP A 98 7.03 7.90 -10.82
CA ASP A 98 7.58 6.64 -11.32
C ASP A 98 6.96 5.42 -10.63
N GLN A 99 6.70 5.51 -9.31
CA GLN A 99 6.00 4.46 -8.57
C GLN A 99 4.55 4.31 -9.07
N LYS A 100 3.78 5.40 -9.21
CA LYS A 100 2.44 5.37 -9.80
C LYS A 100 2.44 4.81 -11.23
N LYS A 101 3.47 5.12 -12.02
CA LYS A 101 3.61 4.55 -13.36
C LYS A 101 3.89 3.05 -13.33
N ALA A 102 4.74 2.59 -12.41
CA ALA A 102 5.02 1.16 -12.20
C ALA A 102 3.76 0.41 -11.74
N THR A 103 3.02 0.95 -10.76
CA THR A 103 1.78 0.37 -10.23
C THR A 103 0.66 0.35 -11.27
N LEU A 104 0.53 1.39 -12.10
CA LEU A 104 -0.42 1.40 -13.22
C LEU A 104 -0.07 0.29 -14.21
N ALA A 105 1.21 0.15 -14.57
CA ALA A 105 1.64 -0.89 -15.49
C ALA A 105 1.38 -2.29 -14.92
N PHE A 106 1.69 -2.52 -13.63
CA PHE A 106 1.39 -3.77 -12.96
C PHE A 106 -0.10 -4.10 -12.96
N SER A 107 -0.93 -3.13 -12.58
CA SER A 107 -2.39 -3.28 -12.52
C SER A 107 -2.97 -3.57 -13.90
N GLY A 108 -2.40 -3.01 -14.97
CA GLY A 108 -2.74 -3.40 -16.34
C GLY A 108 -2.48 -4.88 -16.58
N GLY A 109 -1.35 -5.40 -16.11
CA GLY A 109 -1.04 -6.83 -16.12
C GLY A 109 -2.13 -7.67 -15.44
N LEU A 110 -2.54 -7.28 -14.22
CA LEU A 110 -3.62 -7.94 -13.50
C LEU A 110 -4.96 -7.93 -14.25
N ILE A 111 -5.33 -6.77 -14.79
CA ILE A 111 -6.59 -6.57 -15.51
C ILE A 111 -6.61 -7.46 -16.75
N TYR A 112 -5.53 -7.49 -17.52
CA TYR A 112 -5.44 -8.35 -18.70
C TYR A 112 -5.30 -9.83 -18.37
N CYS A 113 -4.73 -10.21 -17.21
CA CYS A 113 -4.81 -11.57 -16.68
C CYS A 113 -6.26 -11.96 -16.37
N GLY A 114 -7.02 -11.10 -15.68
CA GLY A 114 -8.45 -11.32 -15.42
C GLY A 114 -9.28 -11.42 -16.72
N ALA A 115 -8.89 -10.66 -17.73
CA ALA A 115 -9.45 -10.73 -19.08
C ALA A 115 -8.98 -11.94 -19.92
N LYS A 116 -8.11 -12.82 -19.37
CA LYS A 116 -7.47 -13.94 -20.07
C LYS A 116 -6.67 -13.54 -21.34
N LYS A 117 -6.22 -12.29 -21.40
CA LYS A 117 -5.39 -11.71 -22.47
C LYS A 117 -3.93 -11.68 -22.02
N TYR A 118 -3.37 -12.85 -21.75
CA TYR A 118 -2.07 -13.01 -21.11
C TYR A 118 -0.91 -12.43 -21.94
N ASN A 119 -0.98 -12.49 -23.27
CA ASN A 119 -0.01 -11.82 -24.15
C ASN A 119 0.08 -10.31 -23.87
N ILE A 120 -1.06 -9.64 -23.67
CA ILE A 120 -1.09 -8.22 -23.31
C ILE A 120 -0.57 -8.01 -21.88
N ALA A 121 -0.99 -8.87 -20.95
CA ALA A 121 -0.56 -8.82 -19.55
C ALA A 121 0.97 -8.90 -19.40
N THR A 122 1.64 -9.80 -20.13
CA THR A 122 3.12 -9.91 -20.10
C THR A 122 3.81 -8.61 -20.49
N GLY A 123 3.30 -7.88 -21.49
CA GLY A 123 3.84 -6.58 -21.88
C GLY A 123 3.69 -5.52 -20.79
N TYR A 124 2.59 -5.55 -20.03
CA TYR A 124 2.37 -4.68 -18.88
C TYR A 124 3.30 -5.00 -17.72
N PHE A 125 3.46 -6.27 -17.36
CA PHE A 125 4.39 -6.69 -16.29
C PHE A 125 5.84 -6.33 -16.62
N LYS A 126 6.30 -6.54 -17.86
CA LYS A 126 7.64 -6.12 -18.29
C LYS A 126 7.86 -4.61 -18.13
N ARG A 127 6.88 -3.79 -18.52
CA ARG A 127 6.98 -2.32 -18.32
C ARG A 127 7.04 -1.93 -16.85
N SER A 128 6.27 -2.60 -16.00
CA SER A 128 6.33 -2.34 -14.55
C SER A 128 7.69 -2.73 -13.97
N LEU A 129 8.19 -3.91 -14.35
CA LEU A 129 9.50 -4.43 -13.97
C LEU A 129 10.65 -3.50 -14.37
N ASP A 130 10.65 -2.97 -15.60
CA ASP A 130 11.67 -2.03 -16.08
C ASP A 130 11.76 -0.74 -15.23
N ILE A 131 10.64 -0.33 -14.64
CA ILE A 131 10.57 0.83 -13.74
C ILE A 131 10.99 0.41 -12.33
N GLN A 132 10.45 -0.70 -11.81
CA GLN A 132 10.73 -1.15 -10.45
C GLN A 132 12.20 -1.51 -10.22
N ILE A 133 12.89 -2.07 -11.23
CA ILE A 133 14.34 -2.32 -11.18
C ILE A 133 15.13 -1.03 -10.93
N LYS A 134 14.67 0.11 -11.47
CA LYS A 134 15.32 1.41 -11.26
C LYS A 134 15.00 1.99 -9.89
N LEU A 135 13.80 1.71 -9.37
CA LEU A 135 13.38 2.12 -8.03
C LEU A 135 14.03 1.27 -6.93
N GLY A 136 14.45 0.04 -7.24
CA GLY A 136 15.27 -0.80 -6.37
C GLY A 136 14.51 -1.61 -5.32
N ASP A 137 13.18 -1.64 -5.37
CA ASP A 137 12.39 -2.47 -4.44
C ASP A 137 12.46 -3.96 -4.84
N THR A 138 13.37 -4.68 -4.19
CA THR A 138 13.60 -6.11 -4.44
C THR A 138 12.38 -6.99 -4.21
N LYS A 139 11.50 -6.67 -3.26
CA LYS A 139 10.29 -7.47 -3.00
C LYS A 139 9.28 -7.31 -4.12
N LEU A 140 9.02 -6.07 -4.53
CA LEU A 140 8.13 -5.79 -5.66
C LEU A 140 8.66 -6.38 -6.96
N ILE A 141 9.98 -6.33 -7.18
CA ILE A 141 10.62 -6.99 -8.33
C ILE A 141 10.36 -8.51 -8.29
N GLY A 142 10.53 -9.15 -7.13
CA GLY A 142 10.24 -10.58 -6.96
C GLY A 142 8.77 -10.93 -7.25
N ALA A 143 7.83 -10.17 -6.71
CA ALA A 143 6.40 -10.34 -6.97
C ALA A 143 6.06 -10.15 -8.46
N LEU A 144 6.65 -9.15 -9.12
CA LEU A 144 6.50 -8.87 -10.54
C LEU A 144 6.98 -10.04 -11.43
N TYR A 145 8.14 -10.62 -11.12
CA TYR A 145 8.63 -11.79 -11.84
C TYR A 145 7.70 -13.00 -11.65
N ASN A 146 7.16 -13.24 -10.45
CA ASN A 146 6.18 -14.31 -10.24
C ASN A 146 4.91 -14.09 -11.08
N ALA A 147 4.37 -12.86 -11.10
CA ALA A 147 3.21 -12.52 -11.91
C ALA A 147 3.49 -12.63 -13.42
N LEU A 148 4.68 -12.23 -13.87
CA LEU A 148 5.13 -12.39 -15.26
C LEU A 148 5.23 -13.87 -15.65
N ALA A 149 5.82 -14.71 -14.79
CA ALA A 149 5.92 -16.15 -15.02
C ALA A 149 4.53 -16.79 -15.13
N TYR A 150 3.60 -16.41 -14.27
CA TYR A 150 2.20 -16.84 -14.37
C TYR A 150 1.57 -16.43 -15.70
N ALA A 151 1.74 -15.18 -16.13
CA ALA A 151 1.20 -14.73 -17.40
C ALA A 151 1.85 -15.43 -18.59
N GLN A 152 3.16 -15.69 -18.57
CA GLN A 152 3.85 -16.46 -19.63
C GLN A 152 3.35 -17.89 -19.70
N PHE A 153 3.22 -18.56 -18.54
CA PHE A 153 2.70 -19.91 -18.43
C PHE A 153 1.28 -20.04 -19.00
N MET A 154 0.43 -19.06 -18.73
CA MET A 154 -0.95 -19.01 -19.24
C MET A 154 -1.05 -18.45 -20.67
N ASN A 155 0.01 -17.83 -21.19
CA ASN A 155 0.01 -17.17 -22.48
C ASN A 155 0.12 -18.16 -23.63
N GLN A 156 -1.04 -18.54 -24.16
CA GLN A 156 -1.12 -19.20 -25.46
C GLN A 156 -1.79 -18.29 -26.46
N SER A 157 -1.13 -18.12 -27.60
CA SER A 157 -1.76 -17.60 -28.80
C SER A 157 -2.84 -18.59 -29.26
N SER A 158 -4.06 -18.41 -28.76
CA SER A 158 -5.32 -18.78 -29.40
C SER A 158 -5.32 -20.12 -30.15
N ASN A 159 -5.35 -21.24 -29.41
CA ASN A 159 -5.74 -22.55 -29.93
C ASN A 159 -6.61 -23.29 -28.91
N SER A 160 -7.72 -22.67 -28.48
CA SER A 160 -8.85 -23.41 -27.92
C SER A 160 -9.51 -24.17 -29.06
N ASN A 161 -9.17 -25.44 -29.25
CA ASN A 161 -9.82 -26.27 -30.25
C ASN A 161 -11.28 -26.50 -29.83
N ASP A 162 -12.21 -25.87 -30.54
CA ASP A 162 -13.67 -26.08 -30.41
C ASP A 162 -14.10 -27.39 -31.12
N LYS A 163 -13.35 -28.48 -30.92
CA LYS A 163 -13.69 -29.79 -31.45
C LYS A 163 -14.48 -30.54 -30.38
N GLY A 164 -15.80 -30.58 -30.57
CA GLY A 164 -16.79 -31.13 -29.66
C GLY A 164 -16.43 -32.52 -29.14
N ALA A 165 -16.04 -32.57 -27.87
CA ALA A 165 -15.97 -33.69 -26.92
C ALA A 165 -14.97 -33.41 -25.78
N VAL A 166 -14.09 -32.41 -25.93
CA VAL A 166 -13.04 -32.09 -24.95
C VAL A 166 -13.39 -30.81 -24.19
N GLU A 167 -13.27 -30.83 -22.86
CA GLU A 167 -13.43 -29.64 -22.00
C GLU A 167 -12.51 -28.50 -22.48
N ARG A 168 -12.94 -27.24 -22.36
CA ARG A 168 -12.11 -26.09 -22.77
C ARG A 168 -10.85 -26.03 -21.92
N HIS A 169 -9.69 -25.99 -22.57
CA HIS A 169 -8.40 -25.99 -21.88
C HIS A 169 -7.32 -25.24 -22.65
N PHE A 170 -6.27 -24.86 -21.91
CA PHE A 170 -5.06 -24.20 -22.40
C PHE A 170 -3.89 -25.21 -22.45
N HIS A 171 -3.26 -25.39 -23.61
CA HIS A 171 -2.09 -26.24 -23.88
C HIS A 171 -0.71 -25.63 -23.54
N ILE A 172 -0.09 -26.06 -22.46
CA ILE A 172 1.25 -25.64 -22.08
C ILE A 172 2.27 -26.59 -22.70
N SER A 173 3.27 -26.06 -23.39
CA SER A 173 4.40 -26.84 -23.88
C SER A 173 5.55 -26.90 -22.87
N GLU A 174 6.45 -27.86 -23.05
CA GLU A 174 7.71 -27.93 -22.27
C GLU A 174 8.50 -26.60 -22.34
N SER A 175 8.58 -25.98 -23.52
CA SER A 175 9.28 -24.70 -23.69
C SER A 175 8.62 -23.55 -22.93
N ASP A 176 7.29 -23.55 -22.81
CA ASP A 176 6.57 -22.52 -22.03
C ASP A 176 6.87 -22.68 -20.53
N MET A 177 6.95 -23.94 -20.05
CA MET A 177 7.35 -24.23 -18.67
C MET A 177 8.80 -23.81 -18.41
N GLU A 178 9.73 -24.12 -19.32
CA GLU A 178 11.13 -23.71 -19.20
C GLU A 178 11.28 -22.18 -19.10
N GLN A 179 10.59 -21.43 -19.96
CA GLN A 179 10.60 -19.97 -19.91
C GLN A 179 10.01 -19.42 -18.60
N ALA A 180 8.90 -19.99 -18.13
CA ALA A 180 8.31 -19.61 -16.86
C ALA A 180 9.25 -19.92 -15.68
N MET A 181 9.96 -21.05 -15.72
CA MET A 181 10.95 -21.43 -14.70
C MET A 181 12.12 -20.44 -14.62
N GLU A 182 12.68 -20.01 -15.76
CA GLU A 182 13.74 -18.98 -15.78
C GLU A 182 13.27 -17.69 -15.09
N THR A 183 12.03 -17.30 -15.37
CA THR A 183 11.42 -16.09 -14.80
C THR A 183 11.18 -16.25 -13.29
N LEU A 184 10.77 -17.42 -12.82
CA LEU A 184 10.63 -17.71 -11.39
C LEU A 184 11.97 -17.75 -10.64
N GLN A 185 13.05 -18.16 -11.31
CA GLN A 185 14.39 -18.10 -10.70
C GLN A 185 14.82 -16.66 -10.46
N GLU A 186 14.53 -15.74 -11.38
CA GLU A 186 14.74 -14.31 -11.14
C GLU A 186 13.83 -13.80 -10.01
N ALA A 187 12.57 -14.24 -9.92
CA ALA A 187 11.70 -13.91 -8.78
C ALA A 187 12.36 -14.26 -7.43
N LEU A 188 12.92 -15.46 -7.32
CA LEU A 188 13.57 -15.95 -6.09
C LEU A 188 14.96 -15.35 -5.85
N LYS A 189 15.61 -14.81 -6.87
CA LYS A 189 16.87 -14.08 -6.73
C LYS A 189 16.65 -12.70 -6.12
N TYR A 190 15.55 -12.03 -6.47
CA TYR A 190 15.19 -10.72 -5.91
C TYR A 190 14.42 -10.85 -4.58
N ASP A 191 13.51 -11.82 -4.47
CA ASP A 191 12.77 -12.14 -3.25
C ASP A 191 12.84 -13.65 -2.96
N PRO A 192 13.89 -14.10 -2.25
CA PRO A 192 14.02 -15.49 -1.83
C PRO A 192 12.85 -15.97 -0.95
N GLY A 193 12.14 -15.05 -0.29
CA GLY A 193 10.99 -15.32 0.56
C GLY A 193 9.68 -15.53 -0.19
N ASN A 194 9.67 -15.37 -1.52
CA ASN A 194 8.45 -15.48 -2.32
C ASN A 194 7.90 -16.92 -2.35
N VAL A 195 6.92 -17.19 -1.50
CA VAL A 195 6.33 -18.53 -1.32
C VAL A 195 5.65 -19.04 -2.58
N ALA A 196 4.91 -18.18 -3.29
CA ALA A 196 4.21 -18.55 -4.52
C ALA A 196 5.20 -18.92 -5.63
N ALA A 197 6.24 -18.11 -5.85
CA ALA A 197 7.27 -18.41 -6.85
C ALA A 197 7.98 -19.73 -6.54
N ARG A 198 8.27 -20.00 -5.26
CA ARG A 198 8.90 -21.25 -4.82
C ARG A 198 8.02 -22.47 -5.11
N LYS A 199 6.71 -22.37 -4.82
CA LYS A 199 5.73 -23.42 -5.13
C LYS A 199 5.60 -23.65 -6.63
N ASN A 200 5.46 -22.59 -7.41
CA ASN A 200 5.35 -22.65 -8.87
C ASN A 200 6.59 -23.29 -9.51
N LEU A 201 7.78 -22.91 -9.03
CA LEU A 201 9.04 -23.48 -9.54
C LEU A 201 9.13 -24.97 -9.22
N LYS A 202 8.76 -25.35 -7.99
CA LYS A 202 8.75 -26.76 -7.56
C LYS A 202 7.79 -27.59 -8.40
N LEU A 203 6.57 -27.09 -8.62
CA LEU A 203 5.57 -27.74 -9.45
C LEU A 203 6.12 -28.03 -10.85
N MET A 204 6.80 -27.06 -11.48
CA MET A 204 7.38 -27.25 -12.81
C MET A 204 8.57 -28.20 -12.83
N THR A 205 9.48 -28.13 -11.87
CA THR A 205 10.62 -29.06 -11.79
C THR A 205 10.15 -30.50 -11.58
N ASP A 206 9.16 -30.69 -10.72
CA ASP A 206 8.58 -32.02 -10.45
C ASP A 206 7.88 -32.55 -11.71
N THR A 207 7.15 -31.69 -12.43
CA THR A 207 6.46 -32.04 -13.68
C THR A 207 7.44 -32.48 -14.78
N LEU A 208 8.54 -31.74 -14.96
CA LEU A 208 9.52 -32.02 -16.00
C LEU A 208 10.56 -33.08 -15.60
N GLY A 209 10.51 -33.59 -14.36
CA GLY A 209 11.50 -34.52 -13.83
C GLY A 209 12.90 -33.91 -13.71
N LEU A 210 12.96 -32.59 -13.57
CA LEU A 210 14.21 -31.83 -13.41
C LEU A 210 14.62 -31.79 -11.94
N LYS A 211 15.92 -31.71 -11.70
CA LYS A 211 16.41 -31.40 -10.35
C LYS A 211 15.98 -29.98 -10.00
N TYR A 212 15.39 -29.81 -8.82
CA TYR A 212 15.12 -28.48 -8.29
C TYR A 212 16.43 -27.69 -8.29
N PRO A 213 16.50 -26.54 -8.97
CA PRO A 213 17.72 -25.75 -8.99
C PRO A 213 18.05 -25.39 -7.54
N LEU A 214 19.31 -25.63 -7.15
CA LEU A 214 19.83 -25.15 -5.87
C LEU A 214 19.90 -23.62 -5.95
N VAL A 215 18.76 -22.95 -5.80
CA VAL A 215 18.75 -21.56 -5.35
C VAL A 215 19.38 -21.65 -3.96
N PHE A 216 20.58 -21.09 -3.80
CA PHE A 216 21.37 -21.21 -2.58
C PHE A 216 20.47 -20.96 -1.36
N ASP A 217 20.22 -22.02 -0.60
CA ASP A 217 19.34 -22.02 0.57
C ASP A 217 20.08 -21.45 1.79
N SER A 218 20.82 -20.35 1.60
CA SER A 218 21.20 -19.52 2.74
C SER A 218 19.95 -18.90 3.35
N THR A 219 18.87 -18.76 2.58
CA THR A 219 17.65 -18.05 2.93
C THR A 219 16.60 -18.85 3.67
N ALA A 220 16.37 -20.15 3.55
CA ALA A 220 15.49 -20.80 4.56
C ALA A 220 16.18 -20.82 5.95
N MET A 221 17.51 -20.84 6.00
CA MET A 221 18.29 -20.70 7.23
C MET A 221 18.41 -19.25 7.70
N GLU A 222 18.57 -18.26 6.81
CA GLU A 222 18.61 -16.82 7.09
C GLU A 222 17.22 -16.23 7.31
N GLN A 223 16.18 -16.75 6.68
CA GLN A 223 14.78 -16.41 6.89
C GLN A 223 14.30 -17.09 8.17
N ARG A 224 14.69 -18.34 8.48
CA ARG A 224 14.55 -18.83 9.87
C ARG A 224 15.37 -18.02 10.85
N ARG A 225 16.59 -17.57 10.51
CA ARG A 225 17.43 -16.70 11.37
C ARG A 225 16.94 -15.27 11.46
N ALA A 226 16.22 -14.75 10.47
CA ALA A 226 15.68 -13.38 10.39
C ALA A 226 14.25 -13.35 10.95
N GLU A 227 13.50 -14.44 10.78
CA GLU A 227 12.27 -14.72 11.52
C GLU A 227 12.56 -15.01 12.99
N GLN A 228 13.75 -15.56 13.31
CA GLN A 228 14.30 -15.69 14.67
C GLN A 228 15.19 -14.50 15.08
N ALA A 229 15.46 -13.53 14.20
CA ALA A 229 16.22 -12.33 14.55
C ALA A 229 15.24 -11.39 15.25
N TYR A 230 15.19 -11.58 16.57
CA TYR A 230 14.52 -10.75 17.56
C TYR A 230 14.29 -9.29 17.16
N VAL A 231 13.01 -8.90 17.19
CA VAL A 231 12.46 -7.66 17.78
C VAL A 231 13.42 -6.46 17.72
N SER A 232 13.52 -5.82 16.56
CA SER A 232 14.19 -4.52 16.44
C SER A 232 13.19 -3.40 16.21
N LEU A 233 12.03 -3.44 16.88
CA LEU A 233 10.90 -2.56 16.59
C LEU A 233 11.19 -1.04 16.61
N PRO A 234 12.22 -0.52 17.31
CA PRO A 234 12.68 0.85 17.06
C PRO A 234 13.56 1.02 15.81
N GLN A 235 14.40 0.04 15.49
CA GLN A 235 15.31 0.07 14.33
C GLN A 235 14.59 -0.16 13.02
N ASP A 236 13.54 -0.98 13.01
CA ASP A 236 12.76 -1.27 11.80
C ASP A 236 12.04 -0.01 11.32
N VAL A 237 11.46 0.75 12.26
CA VAL A 237 10.85 2.07 11.98
C VAL A 237 11.89 3.05 11.42
N PHE A 238 13.10 3.05 11.97
CA PHE A 238 14.17 3.91 11.47
C PHE A 238 14.61 3.55 10.04
N ARG A 239 14.58 2.25 9.68
CA ARG A 239 14.95 1.78 8.33
C ARG A 239 13.83 1.92 7.32
N SER A 240 12.57 1.92 7.77
CA SER A 240 11.41 1.93 6.88
C SER A 240 11.02 3.32 6.40
N ILE A 241 11.43 4.38 7.12
CA ILE A 241 11.06 5.76 6.80
C ILE A 241 12.31 6.56 6.49
N ASP A 242 12.33 7.21 5.32
CA ASP A 242 13.43 8.09 4.92
C ASP A 242 13.34 9.46 5.62
N PHE A 243 13.71 9.48 6.89
CA PHE A 243 13.77 10.71 7.68
C PHE A 243 14.77 11.74 7.13
N GLN A 244 15.76 11.32 6.33
CA GLN A 244 16.80 12.20 5.77
C GLN A 244 16.27 13.08 4.64
N SER A 245 15.09 12.75 4.12
CA SER A 245 14.38 13.55 3.13
C SER A 245 13.70 14.79 3.71
N PHE A 246 13.77 15.04 5.02
CA PHE A 246 13.11 16.17 5.67
C PHE A 246 14.10 17.08 6.39
N ASP A 247 13.83 18.39 6.33
CA ASP A 247 14.59 19.41 7.06
C ASP A 247 14.06 19.56 8.50
N GLU A 248 12.74 19.36 8.68
CA GLU A 248 12.06 19.45 9.96
C GLU A 248 11.11 18.27 10.18
N ILE A 249 11.17 17.66 11.38
CA ILE A 249 10.28 16.57 11.77
C ILE A 249 9.58 16.92 13.08
N VAL A 250 8.26 16.80 13.12
CA VAL A 250 7.47 16.89 14.34
C VAL A 250 6.94 15.51 14.70
N PHE A 251 7.29 15.05 15.90
CA PHE A 251 6.70 13.85 16.48
C PHE A 251 5.34 14.19 17.10
N MET A 252 4.27 13.61 16.57
CA MET A 252 2.91 13.75 17.10
C MET A 252 2.52 12.46 17.82
N LEU A 253 2.48 12.49 19.14
CA LEU A 253 2.47 11.29 19.97
C LEU A 253 1.16 11.13 20.73
N ASP A 254 0.42 10.08 20.42
CA ASP A 254 -0.75 9.68 21.18
C ASP A 254 -0.34 9.19 22.56
N ILE A 255 -0.82 9.89 23.59
CA ILE A 255 -0.59 9.55 24.99
C ILE A 255 -1.89 9.16 25.69
N SER A 256 -2.96 8.89 24.94
CA SER A 256 -4.28 8.58 25.49
C SER A 256 -4.32 7.27 26.31
N GLY A 257 -5.43 7.07 27.02
CA GLY A 257 -5.65 5.89 27.85
C GLY A 257 -5.57 4.56 27.09
N SER A 258 -5.98 4.50 25.81
CA SER A 258 -5.88 3.26 25.00
C SER A 258 -4.43 2.79 24.87
N MET A 259 -3.48 3.74 24.80
CA MET A 259 -2.06 3.46 24.68
C MET A 259 -1.49 2.73 25.91
N VAL A 260 -2.13 2.81 27.08
CA VAL A 260 -1.70 2.09 28.30
C VAL A 260 -2.58 0.92 28.69
N MET A 261 -3.80 0.83 28.14
CA MET A 261 -4.70 -0.30 28.41
C MET A 261 -4.34 -1.54 27.61
N GLU A 262 -3.69 -1.38 26.45
CA GLU A 262 -3.34 -2.47 25.57
C GLU A 262 -1.82 -2.71 25.48
N ASN A 263 -1.45 -3.99 25.38
CA ASN A 263 -0.07 -4.42 25.29
C ASN A 263 0.32 -4.77 23.86
N VAL A 264 1.56 -4.45 23.53
CA VAL A 264 2.30 -5.07 22.43
C VAL A 264 2.80 -6.43 22.91
N ILE A 265 2.06 -7.50 22.60
CA ILE A 265 2.21 -8.88 23.10
C ILE A 265 3.65 -9.36 22.94
N CYS A 266 4.22 -9.20 21.76
CA CYS A 266 5.58 -9.65 21.46
C CYS A 266 6.68 -8.89 22.21
N MET A 267 6.38 -7.71 22.78
CA MET A 267 7.31 -6.94 23.62
C MET A 267 7.02 -7.04 25.12
N GLY A 268 5.83 -7.53 25.50
CA GLY A 268 5.37 -7.55 26.89
C GLY A 268 5.27 -6.15 27.52
N LYS A 269 5.02 -5.11 26.69
CA LYS A 269 4.97 -3.69 27.09
C LYS A 269 3.68 -3.06 26.58
N THR A 270 3.24 -1.99 27.23
CA THR A 270 2.12 -1.17 26.74
C THR A 270 2.46 -0.49 25.41
N ARG A 271 1.46 -0.15 24.59
CA ARG A 271 1.67 0.61 23.34
C ARG A 271 2.38 1.95 23.60
N PHE A 272 2.06 2.62 24.71
CA PHE A 272 2.71 3.84 25.18
C PHE A 272 4.21 3.64 25.42
N GLU A 273 4.60 2.58 26.14
CA GLU A 273 6.02 2.26 26.39
C GLU A 273 6.77 1.99 25.08
N VAL A 274 6.16 1.23 24.16
CA VAL A 274 6.74 0.94 22.85
C VAL A 274 6.88 2.20 21.99
N MET A 275 5.87 3.07 21.99
CA MET A 275 5.93 4.37 21.32
C MET A 275 7.08 5.21 21.89
N ARG A 276 7.15 5.36 23.22
CA ARG A 276 8.20 6.14 23.88
C ARG A 276 9.59 5.60 23.58
N GLU A 277 9.79 4.29 23.63
CA GLU A 277 11.07 3.65 23.30
C GLU A 277 11.45 3.84 21.82
N THR A 278 10.47 3.74 20.93
CA THR A 278 10.65 4.00 19.49
C THR A 278 11.11 5.42 19.25
N VAL A 279 10.41 6.42 19.81
CA VAL A 279 10.76 7.83 19.64
C VAL A 279 12.12 8.15 20.28
N LEU A 280 12.42 7.60 21.46
CA LEU A 280 13.74 7.75 22.09
C LEU A 280 14.87 7.18 21.22
N TYR A 281 14.63 6.08 20.53
CA TYR A 281 15.58 5.53 19.57
C TYR A 281 15.74 6.47 18.37
N LEU A 282 14.63 6.94 17.78
CA LEU A 282 14.67 7.86 16.63
C LEU A 282 15.41 9.16 16.97
N LEU A 283 15.14 9.78 18.13
CA LEU A 283 15.82 10.99 18.59
C LEU A 283 17.36 10.84 18.71
N ARG A 284 17.86 9.62 18.88
CA ARG A 284 19.29 9.32 18.99
C ARG A 284 19.96 9.01 17.64
N ASN A 285 19.18 8.61 16.64
CA ASN A 285 19.69 8.06 15.39
C ASN A 285 19.37 8.92 14.16
N ILE A 286 18.33 9.77 14.21
CA ILE A 286 18.08 10.77 13.17
C ILE A 286 19.23 11.77 13.14
N ASP A 287 19.59 12.23 11.94
CA ASP A 287 20.69 13.17 11.72
C ASP A 287 20.52 14.41 12.63
N PRO A 288 21.58 14.82 13.36
CA PRO A 288 21.52 15.97 14.25
C PRO A 288 21.18 17.29 13.57
N GLU A 289 21.43 17.43 12.26
CA GLU A 289 21.10 18.64 11.48
C GLU A 289 19.59 18.80 11.24
N ILE A 290 18.83 17.70 11.29
CA ILE A 290 17.37 17.73 11.15
C ILE A 290 16.77 18.35 12.41
N LYS A 291 15.97 19.41 12.25
CA LYS A 291 15.32 20.06 13.38
C LYS A 291 14.12 19.24 13.83
N ILE A 292 13.98 19.02 15.13
CA ILE A 292 12.88 18.23 15.67
C ILE A 292 12.03 19.01 16.66
N GLY A 293 10.72 18.84 16.52
CA GLY A 293 9.68 19.26 17.44
C GLY A 293 8.90 18.06 17.97
N VAL A 294 8.12 18.29 19.03
CA VAL A 294 7.31 17.25 19.68
C VAL A 294 5.97 17.84 20.09
N GLY A 295 4.88 17.19 19.70
CA GLY A 295 3.53 17.45 20.16
C GLY A 295 2.88 16.19 20.72
N THR A 296 2.11 16.30 21.79
CA THR A 296 1.34 15.18 22.36
C THR A 296 -0.14 15.29 22.05
N ILE A 297 -0.78 14.15 21.78
CA ILE A 297 -2.22 14.01 21.56
C ILE A 297 -2.77 13.28 22.78
N GLY A 298 -3.45 14.01 23.66
CA GLY A 298 -3.95 13.51 24.94
C GLY A 298 -4.87 14.53 25.59
N GLY A 299 -5.38 14.22 26.78
CA GLY A 299 -6.28 15.09 27.54
C GLY A 299 -7.74 15.01 27.07
N ASP A 300 -8.55 16.02 27.38
CA ASP A 300 -9.89 16.20 26.82
C ASP A 300 -9.87 17.02 25.52
N CYS A 301 -11.02 17.20 24.85
CA CYS A 301 -11.08 17.88 23.56
C CYS A 301 -10.68 19.38 23.58
N GLY A 302 -10.34 19.96 24.74
CA GLY A 302 -10.00 21.37 24.90
C GLY A 302 -8.79 21.65 25.80
N THR A 303 -8.02 20.64 26.19
CA THR A 303 -6.83 20.80 27.03
C THR A 303 -5.59 21.09 26.21
N GLU A 304 -4.67 21.85 26.81
CA GLU A 304 -3.38 22.12 26.21
C GLU A 304 -2.54 20.83 26.14
N PRO A 305 -1.85 20.58 25.01
CA PRO A 305 -0.95 19.45 24.89
C PRO A 305 0.12 19.45 25.98
N ARG A 306 0.36 18.27 26.57
CA ARG A 306 1.37 18.09 27.62
C ARG A 306 2.79 18.45 27.17
N LEU A 307 3.15 18.08 25.94
CA LEU A 307 4.34 18.58 25.26
C LEU A 307 3.91 19.29 23.98
N TRP A 308 4.46 20.49 23.76
CA TRP A 308 4.22 21.30 22.58
C TRP A 308 5.46 22.13 22.25
N ILE A 309 6.42 21.50 21.59
CA ILE A 309 7.79 22.00 21.41
C ILE A 309 8.05 22.21 19.91
N GLN A 310 8.29 23.45 19.52
CA GLN A 310 8.58 23.83 18.13
C GLN A 310 9.94 23.29 17.67
N THR A 311 10.05 23.00 16.37
CA THR A 311 11.26 22.48 15.73
C THR A 311 12.49 23.34 16.01
N GLY A 312 13.56 22.69 16.48
CA GLY A 312 14.87 23.33 16.68
C GLY A 312 14.96 24.28 17.89
N THR A 313 13.89 24.44 18.68
CA THR A 313 13.91 25.28 19.89
C THR A 313 14.57 24.60 21.09
N LYS A 314 14.66 23.26 21.08
CA LYS A 314 15.25 22.45 22.15
C LYS A 314 16.33 21.51 21.62
N SER A 315 17.34 21.24 22.45
CA SER A 315 18.40 20.29 22.09
C SER A 315 17.89 18.86 22.09
N ARG A 316 18.55 17.96 21.34
CA ARG A 316 18.26 16.52 21.34
C ARG A 316 18.28 15.91 22.74
N LYS A 317 19.26 16.30 23.55
CA LYS A 317 19.40 15.83 24.93
C LYS A 317 18.18 16.20 25.77
N ASP A 318 17.68 17.43 25.61
CA ASP A 318 16.55 17.90 26.40
C ASP A 318 15.22 17.33 25.91
N LEU A 319 15.08 17.05 24.61
CA LEU A 319 13.94 16.32 24.06
C LEU A 319 13.92 14.87 24.56
N ILE A 320 15.08 14.21 24.61
CA ILE A 320 15.22 12.87 25.19
C ILE A 320 14.80 12.88 26.66
N TRP A 321 15.20 13.92 27.42
CA TRP A 321 14.79 14.07 28.81
C TRP A 321 13.27 14.20 28.94
N ASP A 322 12.63 15.10 28.18
CA ASP A 322 11.16 15.25 28.21
C ASP A 322 10.46 13.93 27.87
N MET A 323 10.96 13.22 26.87
CA MET A 323 10.40 11.94 26.42
C MET A 323 10.51 10.86 27.50
N GLN A 324 11.59 10.82 28.28
CA GLN A 324 11.77 9.86 29.37
C GLN A 324 10.73 10.05 30.48
N PHE A 325 10.33 11.29 30.76
CA PHE A 325 9.36 11.65 31.79
C PHE A 325 7.94 11.89 31.26
N LEU A 326 7.70 11.60 29.98
CA LEU A 326 6.36 11.66 29.41
C LEU A 326 5.46 10.65 30.13
N THR A 327 4.25 11.09 30.48
CA THR A 327 3.23 10.23 31.06
C THR A 327 1.96 10.24 30.21
N PRO A 328 1.15 9.17 30.25
CA PRO A 328 -0.14 9.11 29.58
C PRO A 328 -1.10 10.21 30.06
N ASP A 329 -2.02 10.62 29.20
CA ASP A 329 -3.02 11.65 29.45
C ASP A 329 -4.28 11.49 28.58
N GLY A 330 -5.42 11.23 29.21
CA GLY A 330 -6.77 11.44 28.64
C GLY A 330 -7.18 10.65 27.39
N THR A 331 -7.95 11.32 26.53
CA THR A 331 -8.59 10.85 25.28
C THR A 331 -7.75 11.19 24.04
N THR A 332 -8.24 10.85 22.84
CA THR A 332 -7.53 11.08 21.55
C THR A 332 -8.17 12.21 20.72
N PRO A 333 -7.90 13.50 21.01
CA PRO A 333 -8.40 14.65 20.25
C PRO A 333 -7.65 14.87 18.91
N LEU A 334 -7.48 13.81 18.12
CA LEU A 334 -6.56 13.74 16.98
C LEU A 334 -6.66 14.94 16.03
N LEU A 335 -7.85 15.29 15.54
CA LEU A 335 -8.01 16.34 14.53
C LEU A 335 -7.71 17.74 15.06
N ASN A 336 -8.16 18.07 16.27
CA ASN A 336 -7.94 19.39 16.85
C ASN A 336 -6.44 19.64 17.05
N ILE A 337 -5.75 18.65 17.60
CA ILE A 337 -4.32 18.74 17.88
C ILE A 337 -3.50 18.75 16.60
N LEU A 338 -3.85 17.90 15.61
CA LEU A 338 -3.16 17.91 14.32
C LEU A 338 -3.30 19.26 13.60
N LYS A 339 -4.48 19.91 13.64
CA LYS A 339 -4.67 21.24 13.04
C LYS A 339 -3.71 22.29 13.64
N SER A 340 -3.53 22.27 14.95
CA SER A 340 -2.60 23.20 15.62
C SER A 340 -1.13 22.87 15.36
N SER A 341 -0.79 21.64 14.94
CA SER A 341 0.61 21.22 14.77
C SER A 341 1.40 22.01 13.73
N GLU A 342 0.73 22.78 12.85
CA GLU A 342 1.41 23.69 11.92
C GLU A 342 2.31 24.71 12.64
N GLU A 343 1.95 25.14 13.85
CA GLU A 343 2.72 26.10 14.64
C GLU A 343 4.03 25.51 15.21
N LEU A 344 4.18 24.19 15.18
CA LEU A 344 5.39 23.49 15.61
C LEU A 344 6.50 23.53 14.57
N PHE A 345 6.21 23.97 13.34
CA PHE A 345 7.21 24.14 12.28
C PHE A 345 7.72 25.58 12.19
N SER A 346 8.83 25.78 11.50
CA SER A 346 9.26 27.12 11.11
C SER A 346 8.41 27.67 9.96
N VAL A 347 8.26 28.99 9.89
CA VAL A 347 7.52 29.69 8.82
C VAL A 347 8.44 29.85 7.60
N SER A 348 8.51 28.83 6.75
CA SER A 348 9.22 28.87 5.47
C SER A 348 8.67 27.87 4.45
N ASP A 349 8.39 28.32 3.23
CA ASP A 349 7.85 27.44 2.16
C ASP A 349 8.92 26.58 1.48
N SER A 350 10.21 26.84 1.73
CA SER A 350 11.32 26.08 1.14
C SER A 350 11.71 24.83 1.94
N VAL A 351 11.10 24.64 3.11
CA VAL A 351 11.45 23.59 4.06
C VAL A 351 10.60 22.36 3.77
N ARG A 352 11.23 21.19 3.66
CA ARG A 352 10.54 19.90 3.64
C ARG A 352 10.23 19.47 5.06
N ARG A 353 8.95 19.30 5.36
CA ARG A 353 8.44 19.01 6.71
C ARG A 353 7.89 17.60 6.76
N SER A 354 8.05 16.93 7.90
CA SER A 354 7.31 15.71 8.20
C SER A 354 6.63 15.76 9.56
N ILE A 355 5.40 15.29 9.61
CA ILE A 355 4.75 14.87 10.85
C ILE A 355 4.91 13.35 10.94
N PHE A 356 5.55 12.87 12.00
CA PHE A 356 5.56 11.45 12.37
C PHE A 356 4.52 11.21 13.45
N LEU A 357 3.33 10.78 13.04
CA LEU A 357 2.20 10.49 13.91
C LEU A 357 2.31 9.08 14.47
N VAL A 358 2.31 8.93 15.79
CA VAL A 358 2.21 7.63 16.46
C VAL A 358 0.87 7.56 17.20
N SER A 359 -0.05 6.70 16.77
CA SER A 359 -1.40 6.61 17.36
C SER A 359 -2.02 5.22 17.27
N ASP A 360 -2.88 4.89 18.23
CA ASP A 360 -3.71 3.67 18.24
C ASP A 360 -5.21 3.96 18.14
N GLY A 361 -5.60 5.21 17.84
CA GLY A 361 -6.98 5.66 17.94
C GLY A 361 -7.49 6.39 16.70
N ALA A 362 -8.81 6.29 16.49
CA ALA A 362 -9.52 7.18 15.59
C ALA A 362 -9.84 8.50 16.30
N ASN A 363 -10.04 9.58 15.54
CA ASN A 363 -10.43 10.87 16.10
C ASN A 363 -11.77 10.78 16.86
N ILE A 364 -11.72 11.04 18.18
CA ILE A 364 -12.91 10.98 19.07
C ILE A 364 -13.59 12.35 19.18
N CYS A 365 -12.83 13.44 19.01
CA CYS A 365 -13.33 14.79 19.16
C CYS A 365 -13.91 15.32 17.84
N LYS A 366 -15.10 15.94 17.92
CA LYS A 366 -15.66 16.67 16.78
C LYS A 366 -14.94 18.01 16.66
N ALA A 367 -14.19 18.20 15.58
CA ALA A 367 -13.76 19.53 15.16
C ALA A 367 -14.89 20.16 14.34
N GLU A 368 -15.27 21.40 14.63
CA GLU A 368 -16.21 22.13 13.79
C GLU A 368 -15.53 22.55 12.47
N GLY A 369 -16.28 22.53 11.37
CA GLY A 369 -15.96 23.23 10.13
C GLY A 369 -15.12 22.52 9.05
N GLN A 370 -14.17 21.64 9.40
CA GLN A 370 -13.27 21.02 8.40
C GLN A 370 -12.92 19.56 8.76
N ASP A 371 -13.05 18.66 7.78
CA ASP A 371 -12.73 17.23 7.90
C ASP A 371 -11.20 16.98 7.90
N ILE A 372 -10.75 15.91 8.55
CA ILE A 372 -9.31 15.58 8.66
C ILE A 372 -8.65 15.38 7.30
N CYS A 373 -9.38 14.85 6.31
CA CYS A 373 -8.84 14.61 4.98
C CYS A 373 -8.73 15.91 4.16
N GLU A 374 -9.65 16.86 4.38
CA GLU A 374 -9.56 18.21 3.80
C GLU A 374 -8.34 18.93 4.37
N TRP A 375 -8.15 18.90 5.69
CA TRP A 375 -6.96 19.44 6.32
C TRP A 375 -5.66 18.80 5.82
N ALA A 376 -5.65 17.47 5.62
CA ALA A 376 -4.51 16.76 5.06
C ALA A 376 -4.13 17.26 3.66
N THR A 377 -5.13 17.60 2.85
CA THR A 377 -4.90 18.16 1.51
C THR A 377 -4.22 19.52 1.60
N ASP A 378 -4.67 20.36 2.53
CA ASP A 378 -4.15 21.72 2.71
C ASP A 378 -2.71 21.70 3.23
N ILE A 379 -2.40 20.85 4.22
CA ILE A 379 -1.05 20.76 4.78
C ILE A 379 -0.05 20.10 3.82
N GLY A 380 -0.50 19.16 2.98
CA GLY A 380 0.32 18.58 1.91
C GLY A 380 0.79 19.62 0.89
N GLN A 381 -0.06 20.61 0.56
CA GLN A 381 0.31 21.74 -0.31
C GLN A 381 1.38 22.64 0.30
N LYS A 382 1.57 22.59 1.63
CA LYS A 382 2.62 23.30 2.37
C LYS A 382 3.88 22.46 2.56
N ASN A 383 4.13 21.50 1.66
CA ASN A 383 5.33 20.65 1.63
C ASN A 383 5.54 19.86 2.93
N THR A 384 4.43 19.37 3.50
CA THR A 384 4.42 18.58 4.73
C THR A 384 3.91 17.18 4.46
N THR A 385 4.71 16.18 4.84
CA THR A 385 4.40 14.75 4.68
C THR A 385 4.03 14.12 6.01
N ILE A 386 2.91 13.39 6.07
CA ILE A 386 2.44 12.73 7.30
C ILE A 386 2.72 11.23 7.22
N ASN A 387 3.71 10.79 7.98
CA ASN A 387 4.03 9.39 8.18
C ASN A 387 3.38 8.89 9.47
N ILE A 388 2.80 7.69 9.45
CA ILE A 388 1.97 7.16 10.53
C ILE A 388 2.55 5.85 11.02
N LEU A 389 2.75 5.73 12.32
CA LEU A 389 2.99 4.47 13.03
C LEU A 389 1.77 4.16 13.88
N THR A 390 1.12 3.01 13.62
CA THR A 390 -0.05 2.59 14.39
C THR A 390 0.12 1.22 15.04
N PHE A 391 -0.52 1.07 16.19
CA PHE A 391 -0.64 -0.20 16.91
C PHE A 391 -1.92 -0.97 16.55
N LEU A 392 -2.76 -0.39 15.70
CA LEU A 392 -3.95 -1.04 15.19
C LEU A 392 -3.59 -2.03 14.07
N ASP A 393 -4.22 -3.19 14.10
CA ASP A 393 -4.17 -4.12 12.99
C ASP A 393 -5.10 -3.68 11.85
N ALA A 394 -4.74 -4.01 10.62
CA ALA A 394 -5.52 -3.71 9.43
C ALA A 394 -6.75 -4.62 9.31
N GLN A 395 -7.69 -4.48 10.24
CA GLN A 395 -8.92 -5.26 10.36
C GLN A 395 -10.19 -4.38 10.30
N LEU A 396 -11.35 -5.01 10.05
CA LEU A 396 -12.63 -4.32 9.86
C LEU A 396 -13.15 -3.57 11.11
N ASN A 397 -12.66 -3.91 12.30
CA ASN A 397 -12.91 -3.16 13.54
C ASN A 397 -12.28 -1.75 13.51
N ASN A 398 -11.18 -1.58 12.78
CA ASN A 398 -10.39 -0.34 12.75
C ASN A 398 -10.66 0.53 11.51
N VAL A 399 -11.74 0.28 10.77
CA VAL A 399 -12.11 1.01 9.53
C VAL A 399 -12.10 2.53 9.70
N ASN A 400 -12.52 3.05 10.86
CA ASN A 400 -12.54 4.49 11.09
C ASN A 400 -11.13 5.08 11.17
N ALA A 401 -10.21 4.43 11.89
CA ALA A 401 -8.84 4.89 12.04
C ALA A 401 -8.09 4.79 10.71
N PHE A 402 -8.16 3.64 10.02
CA PHE A 402 -7.52 3.48 8.71
C PHE A 402 -8.11 4.37 7.62
N ALA A 403 -9.37 4.78 7.72
CA ALA A 403 -9.90 5.79 6.81
C ALA A 403 -9.27 7.18 7.02
N GLU A 404 -8.95 7.53 8.26
CA GLU A 404 -8.26 8.78 8.58
C GLU A 404 -6.78 8.68 8.21
N TYR A 405 -6.11 7.61 8.63
CA TYR A 405 -4.70 7.39 8.29
C TYR A 405 -4.48 7.32 6.78
N GLY A 406 -5.37 6.64 6.06
CA GLY A 406 -5.32 6.52 4.60
C GLY A 406 -5.33 7.88 3.93
N CYS A 407 -6.24 8.78 4.33
CA CYS A 407 -6.30 10.11 3.73
C CYS A 407 -5.19 11.04 4.19
N LEU A 408 -4.75 10.95 5.45
CA LEU A 408 -3.58 11.67 5.95
C LEU A 408 -2.34 11.34 5.14
N ALA A 409 -2.03 10.05 4.98
CA ALA A 409 -0.87 9.56 4.25
C ALA A 409 -0.97 9.86 2.75
N GLU A 410 -2.08 9.48 2.09
CA GLU A 410 -2.21 9.64 0.63
C GLU A 410 -2.25 11.11 0.19
N ASN A 411 -2.93 11.99 0.94
CA ASN A 411 -3.00 13.42 0.58
C ASN A 411 -1.67 14.18 0.85
N THR A 412 -0.73 13.57 1.58
CA THR A 412 0.55 14.19 1.95
C THR A 412 1.78 13.42 1.46
N PHE A 413 1.57 12.37 0.65
CA PHE A 413 2.61 11.46 0.15
C PHE A 413 3.41 10.76 1.26
N GLY A 414 2.76 10.49 2.39
CA GLY A 414 3.34 9.76 3.50
C GLY A 414 2.97 8.29 3.49
N GLU A 415 3.47 7.58 4.49
CA GLU A 415 3.29 6.14 4.63
C GLU A 415 2.59 5.77 5.93
N ILE A 416 1.88 4.63 5.91
CA ILE A 416 1.28 4.04 7.10
C ILE A 416 2.06 2.77 7.43
N HIS A 417 2.55 2.68 8.65
CA HIS A 417 3.24 1.53 9.19
C HIS A 417 2.46 1.03 10.39
N TYR A 418 2.18 -0.28 10.44
CA TYR A 418 1.54 -0.89 11.60
C TYR A 418 2.40 -2.00 12.19
N ILE A 419 2.27 -2.16 13.50
CA ILE A 419 3.03 -3.16 14.25
C ILE A 419 2.23 -4.45 14.29
N ASP A 420 2.80 -5.51 13.73
CA ASP A 420 2.30 -6.86 13.96
C ASP A 420 2.52 -7.24 15.43
N ASN A 421 1.43 -7.24 16.18
CA ASN A 421 1.45 -7.39 17.63
C ASN A 421 1.98 -8.77 18.07
N LEU A 422 1.87 -9.79 17.22
CA LEU A 422 2.30 -11.15 17.54
C LEU A 422 3.78 -11.36 17.25
N TYR A 423 4.28 -10.75 16.17
CA TYR A 423 5.64 -11.03 15.67
C TYR A 423 6.62 -9.89 15.82
N CYS A 424 6.18 -8.73 16.32
CA CYS A 424 7.01 -7.54 16.45
C CYS A 424 7.67 -7.20 15.11
N ARG A 425 6.84 -7.09 14.07
CA ARG A 425 7.28 -6.70 12.74
C ARG A 425 6.56 -5.45 12.31
N LEU A 426 7.30 -4.52 11.76
CA LEU A 426 6.70 -3.40 11.07
C LEU A 426 6.20 -3.88 9.71
N LYS A 427 4.94 -3.56 9.42
CA LYS A 427 4.34 -3.79 8.11
C LYS A 427 3.90 -2.45 7.57
N SER A 428 4.35 -2.13 6.36
CA SER A 428 3.77 -1.03 5.61
C SER A 428 2.34 -1.41 5.26
N PHE A 429 1.40 -0.58 5.64
CA PHE A 429 0.09 -0.56 5.02
C PHE A 429 0.22 0.28 3.76
N SER A 430 0.71 -0.36 2.70
CA SER A 430 0.56 0.15 1.35
C SER A 430 -0.68 -0.50 0.75
N PHE A 431 -1.43 0.25 -0.06
CA PHE A 431 -2.48 -0.31 -0.90
C PHE A 431 -1.85 -1.07 -2.09
N ASP A 432 -0.82 -1.87 -1.80
CA ASP A 432 0.02 -2.47 -2.79
C ASP A 432 -0.55 -3.81 -3.21
N MET A 433 -1.42 -3.74 -4.21
CA MET A 433 -1.94 -4.91 -4.90
C MET A 433 -0.81 -5.75 -5.52
N VAL A 434 0.41 -5.22 -5.67
CA VAL A 434 1.58 -5.94 -6.22
C VAL A 434 2.04 -7.05 -5.31
N GLU A 435 2.36 -6.75 -4.05
CA GLU A 435 2.80 -7.79 -3.10
C GLU A 435 1.70 -8.83 -2.84
N ARG A 436 0.44 -8.40 -2.92
CA ARG A 436 -0.72 -9.24 -2.60
C ARG A 436 -1.12 -10.16 -3.75
N PHE A 437 -0.82 -9.80 -4.99
CA PHE A 437 -1.04 -10.68 -6.13
C PHE A 437 0.14 -11.66 -6.27
N ALA A 438 0.06 -12.77 -5.55
CA ALA A 438 1.03 -13.86 -5.61
C ALA A 438 0.39 -15.09 -6.27
N PRO A 439 0.17 -15.09 -7.60
CA PRO A 439 -0.56 -16.16 -8.27
C PRO A 439 0.20 -17.48 -8.16
N GLU A 440 -0.52 -18.52 -7.75
CA GLU A 440 -0.08 -19.91 -7.89
C GLU A 440 -0.56 -20.45 -9.24
N PHE A 441 0.21 -21.34 -9.84
CA PHE A 441 -0.17 -21.95 -11.10
C PHE A 441 -1.39 -22.84 -10.89
N PRO A 442 -2.41 -22.75 -11.76
CA PRO A 442 -3.58 -23.61 -11.63
C PRO A 442 -3.19 -25.08 -11.83
N PRO A 443 -4.00 -26.04 -11.35
CA PRO A 443 -3.80 -27.43 -11.67
C PRO A 443 -3.75 -27.66 -13.19
N PHE A 444 -2.81 -28.47 -13.63
CA PHE A 444 -2.68 -28.89 -15.02
C PHE A 444 -2.27 -30.36 -15.10
N GLU A 445 -2.62 -31.02 -16.20
CA GLU A 445 -2.31 -32.43 -16.41
C GLU A 445 -1.77 -32.68 -17.82
N ARG A 446 -0.99 -33.75 -17.98
CA ARG A 446 -0.43 -34.12 -19.28
C ARG A 446 -1.56 -34.56 -20.22
N VAL A 447 -1.54 -34.06 -21.45
CA VAL A 447 -2.53 -34.40 -22.48
C VAL A 447 -1.86 -34.93 -23.75
N GLU A 448 -2.57 -35.77 -24.49
CA GLU A 448 -2.13 -36.32 -25.79
C GLU A 448 -2.69 -35.52 -26.98
N CYS A 449 -3.13 -34.28 -26.73
CA CYS A 449 -3.60 -33.38 -27.77
C CYS A 449 -2.51 -33.23 -28.85
N PHE A 450 -2.89 -33.34 -30.12
CA PHE A 450 -1.97 -33.29 -31.27
C PHE A 450 -0.95 -34.45 -31.35
N GLY A 451 -1.20 -35.57 -30.67
CA GLY A 451 -0.42 -36.81 -30.78
C GLY A 451 0.39 -37.14 -29.53
N LYS A 452 0.74 -38.42 -29.36
CA LYS A 452 1.41 -38.97 -28.17
C LYS A 452 2.85 -38.49 -27.95
N ASP A 453 3.50 -38.06 -29.03
CA ASP A 453 4.92 -37.70 -29.01
C ASP A 453 5.16 -36.25 -28.53
N ARG A 454 4.11 -35.45 -28.35
CA ARG A 454 4.24 -34.09 -27.86
C ARG A 454 4.15 -34.05 -26.34
N LYS A 455 5.11 -33.38 -25.71
CA LYS A 455 5.04 -33.05 -24.29
C LYS A 455 4.15 -31.82 -24.11
N LEU A 456 2.87 -32.06 -23.88
CA LEU A 456 1.85 -31.05 -23.69
C LEU A 456 1.08 -31.29 -22.41
N TRP A 457 0.70 -30.20 -21.76
CA TRP A 457 -0.14 -30.18 -20.57
C TRP A 457 -1.35 -29.27 -20.79
N ALA A 458 -2.42 -29.49 -20.06
CA ALA A 458 -3.64 -28.73 -20.18
C ALA A 458 -4.08 -28.13 -18.83
N VAL A 459 -4.42 -26.84 -18.83
CA VAL A 459 -5.19 -26.20 -17.75
C VAL A 459 -6.65 -26.15 -18.19
N PHE A 460 -7.54 -26.82 -17.44
CA PHE A 460 -8.96 -26.89 -17.77
C PHE A 460 -9.75 -25.73 -17.15
N GLU A 461 -10.64 -25.12 -17.92
CA GLU A 461 -11.54 -24.08 -17.40
C GLU A 461 -12.68 -24.72 -16.60
N GLY A 462 -12.75 -24.43 -15.28
CA GLY A 462 -13.94 -24.73 -14.47
C GLY A 462 -13.87 -25.96 -13.57
N ARG A 463 -12.67 -26.39 -13.14
CA ARG A 463 -12.49 -27.32 -12.02
C ARG A 463 -11.97 -26.61 -10.78
#